data_AF-A0A0C3APZ1-F1
#
_entry.id   AF-A0A0C3APZ1-F1
#
_cell.length_a   1.000
_cell.length_b   1.000
_cell.length_c   1.000
_cell.angle_alpha   90.00
_cell.angle_beta   90.00
_cell.angle_gamma   90.00
#
_symmetry.space_group_name_H-M   'P 1'
#
loop_
_entity.id
_entity.type
_entity.pdbx_description
1 polymer ?
#
loop_
_entity_poly.entity_id
_entity_poly.type
_entity_poly.pdbx_seq_one_letter_code
_entity_poly.pdbx_strand_id
1 'polypeptide(L)'
;MNGLDDLRGWTLRSAIQECIDVYVSSDTFQEVKRAFPYLVSKAFASGSGDVPDFNWHIIEDKIPFEIKDTGVWVTPFLVQHGRLFTGNALSTFAPSPMTTQPATPVISGRSSPKDTECSAPEVHPYWCFGFMIQHSIVYMSDVSHIPEDAWPIIESGERKSVLVVDCLRLRAHMSHMGVREAAATIRRLEAERNYLIGFNHELPHDEWVTVGKAAGHEPLETTDMAPLVCKGVRMISEGKIQGKGHWVRPSHDGLRVFVSSTGFVRDETYDES
;
A
#
# COMPACT_ATOMS: atom_id res chain seq x y z
N MET A 1 12.75 -16.81 -5.11
CA MET A 1 13.61 -16.04 -6.01
C MET A 1 12.68 -15.08 -6.71
N ASN A 2 12.47 -13.92 -6.08
CA ASN A 2 11.63 -12.81 -6.50
C ASN A 2 11.98 -11.67 -5.53
N GLY A 3 12.57 -10.58 -6.02
CA GLY A 3 12.97 -9.43 -5.21
C GLY A 3 13.84 -8.46 -5.98
N LEU A 4 14.33 -7.39 -5.33
CA LEU A 4 15.19 -6.40 -5.97
C LEU A 4 16.48 -7.03 -6.54
N ASP A 5 16.97 -8.12 -5.96
CA ASP A 5 18.13 -8.87 -6.45
C ASP A 5 17.99 -9.41 -7.88
N ASP A 6 16.77 -9.74 -8.32
CA ASP A 6 16.53 -10.27 -9.66
C ASP A 6 16.69 -9.19 -10.74
N LEU A 7 16.70 -7.92 -10.34
CA LEU A 7 16.94 -6.77 -11.23
C LEU A 7 18.40 -6.67 -11.70
N ARG A 8 19.33 -7.48 -11.16
CA ARG A 8 20.73 -7.52 -11.62
C ARG A 8 20.84 -7.82 -13.11
N GLY A 9 19.90 -8.57 -13.68
CA GLY A 9 19.90 -8.89 -15.12
C GLY A 9 19.77 -7.65 -16.02
N TRP A 10 19.29 -6.53 -15.47
CA TRP A 10 19.14 -5.27 -16.19
C TRP A 10 20.41 -4.43 -16.16
N THR A 11 21.10 -4.43 -15.02
CA THR A 11 22.23 -3.52 -14.74
C THR A 11 23.59 -4.18 -14.90
N LEU A 12 23.67 -5.51 -14.84
CA LEU A 12 24.91 -6.23 -14.97
C LEU A 12 25.53 -5.94 -16.35
N ARG A 13 26.71 -5.31 -16.33
CA ARG A 13 27.42 -4.86 -17.54
C ARG A 13 26.57 -3.93 -18.42
N SER A 14 25.63 -3.19 -17.81
CA SER A 14 24.66 -2.33 -18.51
C SER A 14 23.88 -3.07 -19.59
N ALA A 15 23.44 -4.31 -19.31
CA ALA A 15 22.75 -5.16 -20.28
C ALA A 15 21.49 -4.49 -20.88
N ILE A 16 20.73 -3.77 -20.05
CA ILE A 16 19.57 -2.97 -20.47
C ILE A 16 19.81 -1.49 -20.14
N GLN A 17 20.28 -1.20 -18.93
CA GLN A 17 20.56 0.15 -18.46
C GLN A 17 21.65 0.13 -17.38
N GLU A 18 22.33 1.24 -17.15
CA GLU A 18 23.46 1.31 -16.20
C GLU A 18 23.00 1.14 -14.73
N CYS A 19 21.92 1.82 -14.36
CA CYS A 19 21.28 1.72 -13.05
C CYS A 19 19.75 1.81 -13.19
N ILE A 20 19.04 1.44 -12.13
CA ILE A 20 17.59 1.57 -12.01
C ILE A 20 17.27 2.68 -11.01
N ASP A 21 16.45 3.63 -11.42
CA ASP A 21 15.99 4.72 -10.54
C ASP A 21 14.91 4.22 -9.59
N VAL A 22 15.09 4.45 -8.29
CA VAL A 22 14.21 3.98 -7.22
C VAL A 22 13.82 5.16 -6.33
N TYR A 23 12.53 5.46 -6.25
CA TYR A 23 11.97 6.58 -5.51
C TYR A 23 11.36 6.08 -4.20
N VAL A 24 11.83 6.59 -3.07
CA VAL A 24 11.45 6.12 -1.73
C VAL A 24 11.40 7.27 -0.72
N SER A 25 10.63 7.11 0.36
CA SER A 25 10.75 8.01 1.50
C SER A 25 12.11 7.83 2.18
N SER A 26 12.51 8.83 2.97
CA SER A 26 13.70 8.71 3.81
C SER A 26 13.62 7.50 4.76
N ASP A 27 12.47 7.27 5.39
CA ASP A 27 12.29 6.15 6.33
C ASP A 27 12.40 4.79 5.64
N THR A 28 11.75 4.64 4.47
CA THR A 28 11.87 3.42 3.67
C THR A 28 13.31 3.19 3.24
N PHE A 29 14.03 4.23 2.84
CA PHE A 29 15.45 4.11 2.47
C PHE A 29 16.33 3.69 3.65
N GLN A 30 16.10 4.22 4.86
CA GLN A 30 16.84 3.79 6.05
C GLN A 30 16.57 2.31 6.37
N GLU A 31 15.34 1.85 6.24
CA GLU A 31 15.01 0.43 6.45
C GLU A 31 15.63 -0.48 5.39
N VAL A 32 15.66 -0.06 4.12
CA VAL A 32 16.40 -0.78 3.07
C VAL A 32 17.89 -0.84 3.40
N LYS A 33 18.50 0.27 3.82
CA LYS A 33 19.91 0.31 4.22
C LYS A 33 20.21 -0.60 5.42
N ARG A 34 19.28 -0.69 6.37
CA ARG A 34 19.41 -1.53 7.56
C ARG A 34 19.25 -3.02 7.24
N ALA A 35 18.24 -3.38 6.46
CA ALA A 35 17.90 -4.78 6.17
C ALA A 35 18.71 -5.36 5.00
N PHE A 36 19.00 -4.55 3.97
CA PHE A 36 19.65 -4.94 2.72
C PHE A 36 20.79 -3.97 2.35
N PRO A 37 21.80 -3.77 3.21
CA PRO A 37 22.85 -2.76 3.03
C PRO A 37 23.62 -2.90 1.71
N TYR A 38 23.72 -4.12 1.18
CA TYR A 38 24.40 -4.40 -0.09
C TYR A 38 23.71 -3.77 -1.31
N LEU A 39 22.39 -3.51 -1.26
CA LEU A 39 21.66 -2.80 -2.33
C LEU A 39 21.97 -1.30 -2.37
N VAL A 40 22.50 -0.76 -1.27
CA VAL A 40 22.88 0.66 -1.15
C VAL A 40 24.38 0.84 -1.37
N SER A 41 25.19 -0.12 -0.93
CA SER A 41 26.64 -0.08 -1.14
C SER A 41 27.21 -1.47 -1.38
N LYS A 42 27.85 -1.62 -2.54
CA LYS A 42 28.53 -2.85 -2.98
C LYS A 42 29.62 -3.33 -2.01
N ALA A 43 30.13 -2.44 -1.13
CA ALA A 43 31.10 -2.81 -0.10
C ALA A 43 30.54 -3.81 0.94
N PHE A 44 29.22 -3.89 1.09
CA PHE A 44 28.56 -4.83 2.01
C PHE A 44 28.11 -6.13 1.33
N ALA A 45 28.43 -6.36 0.05
CA ALA A 45 28.12 -7.61 -0.63
C ALA A 45 29.03 -8.73 -0.12
N SER A 46 28.47 -9.73 0.56
CA SER A 46 29.21 -10.90 1.01
C SER A 46 29.23 -11.99 -0.07
N GLY A 47 30.22 -11.93 -0.98
CA GLY A 47 30.43 -12.95 -2.02
C GLY A 47 30.87 -12.36 -3.36
N SER A 48 31.13 -13.22 -4.34
CA SER A 48 31.48 -12.83 -5.72
C SER A 48 30.24 -12.63 -6.61
N GLY A 49 29.05 -12.45 -6.02
CA GLY A 49 27.80 -12.32 -6.75
C GLY A 49 27.55 -10.87 -7.18
N ASP A 50 27.09 -10.70 -8.41
CA ASP A 50 26.71 -9.38 -8.95
C ASP A 50 25.44 -8.85 -8.28
N VAL A 51 25.48 -7.59 -7.83
CA VAL A 51 24.37 -6.88 -7.18
C VAL A 51 23.78 -5.87 -8.18
N PRO A 52 22.44 -5.65 -8.19
CA PRO A 52 21.83 -4.60 -8.99
C PRO A 52 22.44 -3.21 -8.70
N ASP A 53 22.36 -2.31 -9.68
CA ASP A 53 22.78 -0.92 -9.51
C ASP A 53 21.55 0.00 -9.43
N PHE A 54 21.45 0.78 -8.36
CA PHE A 54 20.28 1.63 -8.07
C PHE A 54 20.68 3.09 -7.90
N ASN A 55 19.92 3.97 -8.55
CA ASN A 55 19.96 5.40 -8.29
C ASN A 55 18.79 5.76 -7.37
N TRP A 56 19.10 6.07 -6.10
CA TRP A 56 18.09 6.30 -5.06
C TRP A 56 17.66 7.77 -5.03
N HIS A 57 16.37 8.00 -5.16
CA HIS A 57 15.73 9.32 -5.08
C HIS A 57 14.88 9.39 -3.83
N ILE A 58 15.19 10.31 -2.93
CA ILE A 58 14.36 10.56 -1.74
C ILE A 58 13.21 11.48 -2.14
N ILE A 59 11.98 11.01 -1.93
CA ILE A 59 10.76 11.76 -2.18
C ILE A 59 10.11 12.19 -0.86
N GLU A 60 9.44 13.33 -0.90
CA GLU A 60 8.90 14.01 0.28
C GLU A 60 7.39 14.20 0.18
N ASP A 61 6.71 14.17 1.32
CA ASP A 61 5.26 14.36 1.41
C ASP A 61 4.81 15.66 0.73
N LYS A 62 3.81 15.57 -0.15
CA LYS A 62 3.18 16.70 -0.86
C LYS A 62 4.10 17.46 -1.81
N ILE A 63 5.31 16.94 -2.10
CA ILE A 63 6.23 17.53 -3.08
C ILE A 63 6.14 16.76 -4.41
N PRO A 64 5.60 17.36 -5.49
CA PRO A 64 5.55 16.72 -6.79
C PRO A 64 6.95 16.50 -7.37
N PHE A 65 7.14 15.39 -8.07
CA PHE A 65 8.35 15.10 -8.83
C PHE A 65 8.01 14.48 -10.18
N GLU A 66 8.95 14.57 -11.12
CA GLU A 66 8.87 13.95 -12.44
C GLU A 66 9.78 12.73 -12.50
N ILE A 67 9.30 11.64 -13.09
CA ILE A 67 10.12 10.44 -13.28
C ILE A 67 11.05 10.69 -14.48
N LYS A 68 12.36 10.90 -14.24
CA LYS A 68 13.43 10.98 -15.28
C LYS A 68 13.06 11.74 -16.57
N ASP A 69 12.41 12.89 -16.46
CA ASP A 69 12.00 13.70 -17.63
C ASP A 69 11.03 13.00 -18.61
N THR A 70 10.29 11.99 -18.14
CA THR A 70 9.34 11.22 -18.96
C THR A 70 8.04 11.96 -19.25
N GLY A 71 7.82 13.12 -18.63
CA GLY A 71 6.54 13.82 -18.57
C GLY A 71 5.57 13.22 -17.54
N VAL A 72 5.95 12.18 -16.79
CA VAL A 72 5.11 11.55 -15.77
C VAL A 72 5.35 12.19 -14.41
N TRP A 73 4.38 12.99 -13.98
CA TRP A 73 4.38 13.66 -12.68
C TRP A 73 3.68 12.84 -11.61
N VAL A 74 4.29 12.77 -10.44
CA VAL A 74 3.79 12.07 -9.25
C VAL A 74 3.83 13.00 -8.05
N THR A 75 2.73 13.09 -7.32
CA THR A 75 2.66 13.77 -6.02
C THR A 75 2.38 12.74 -4.93
N PRO A 76 3.36 12.42 -4.07
CA PRO A 76 3.14 11.55 -2.92
C PRO A 76 2.36 12.30 -1.83
N PHE A 77 1.58 11.56 -1.04
CA PHE A 77 0.90 12.09 0.14
C PHE A 77 0.84 11.02 1.23
N LEU A 78 1.02 11.42 2.49
CA LEU A 78 1.02 10.50 3.62
C LEU A 78 -0.38 9.97 3.96
N VAL A 79 -0.45 8.66 4.20
CA VAL A 79 -1.61 7.92 4.71
C VAL A 79 -1.17 6.97 5.83
N GLN A 80 -2.10 6.52 6.67
CA GLN A 80 -1.78 5.64 7.80
C GLN A 80 -1.97 4.18 7.43
N HIS A 81 -0.98 3.34 7.72
CA HIS A 81 -1.01 1.87 7.61
C HIS A 81 -0.95 1.21 8.99
N GLY A 82 -1.96 1.48 9.82
CA GLY A 82 -2.06 0.96 11.18
C GLY A 82 -1.20 1.71 12.18
N ARG A 83 -0.68 0.99 13.18
CA ARG A 83 -0.05 1.57 14.36
C ARG A 83 1.23 0.85 14.75
N LEU A 84 2.23 1.63 15.14
CA LEU A 84 3.43 1.18 15.83
C LEU A 84 3.17 1.15 17.33
N PHE A 85 3.55 0.04 17.97
CA PHE A 85 3.54 -0.10 19.41
C PHE A 85 4.98 0.02 19.91
N THR A 86 5.36 1.18 20.44
CA THR A 86 6.66 1.34 21.08
C THR A 86 6.62 0.75 22.48
N GLY A 87 7.07 -0.50 22.62
CA GLY A 87 7.42 -1.09 23.91
C GLY A 87 8.87 -0.75 24.24
N ASN A 88 9.07 0.27 25.09
CA ASN A 88 10.35 0.88 25.48
C ASN A 88 11.12 1.56 24.33
N ALA A 89 11.72 2.71 24.68
CA ALA A 89 12.50 3.57 23.81
C ALA A 89 13.35 2.76 22.81
N LEU A 90 13.28 3.15 21.54
CA LEU A 90 14.26 2.76 20.53
C LEU A 90 15.65 3.01 21.13
N SER A 91 16.34 1.94 21.52
CA SER A 91 17.77 2.01 21.75
C SER A 91 18.39 2.35 20.41
N THR A 92 18.66 3.63 20.22
CA THR A 92 19.74 4.09 19.36
C THR A 92 20.93 3.16 19.53
N PHE A 93 21.33 2.51 18.43
CA PHE A 93 22.54 1.70 18.30
C PHE A 93 22.63 0.45 19.19
N ALA A 94 22.36 -0.71 18.58
CA ALA A 94 23.07 -1.93 18.93
C ALA A 94 23.41 -2.68 17.63
N PRO A 95 24.70 -2.85 17.27
CA PRO A 95 25.07 -3.80 16.23
C PRO A 95 24.67 -5.20 16.70
N SER A 96 24.10 -5.99 15.79
CA SER A 96 23.71 -7.39 16.03
C SER A 96 24.83 -8.14 16.75
N PRO A 97 24.57 -8.83 17.88
CA PRO A 97 25.60 -9.64 18.51
C PRO A 97 25.90 -10.83 17.59
N MET A 98 27.02 -10.76 16.87
CA MET A 98 27.69 -11.95 16.38
C MET A 98 28.15 -12.72 17.62
N THR A 99 27.54 -13.86 17.93
CA THR A 99 28.17 -15.09 18.48
C THR A 99 27.08 -16.05 18.96
N THR A 100 26.99 -17.21 18.31
CA THR A 100 26.27 -18.40 18.78
C THR A 100 27.06 -19.09 19.90
N GLN A 101 26.63 -18.98 21.15
CA GLN A 101 26.83 -20.05 22.15
C GLN A 101 25.64 -20.10 23.12
N PRO A 102 25.09 -21.29 23.43
CA PRO A 102 24.08 -21.42 24.47
C PRO A 102 24.75 -21.42 25.84
N ALA A 103 24.43 -20.44 26.68
CA ALA A 103 24.80 -20.47 28.11
C ALA A 103 23.87 -21.41 28.88
N THR A 104 24.44 -22.36 29.60
CA THR A 104 23.75 -23.27 30.53
C THR A 104 23.15 -22.48 31.70
N PRO A 105 21.91 -22.72 32.16
CA PRO A 105 21.35 -21.95 33.27
C PRO A 105 21.91 -22.46 34.61
N VAL A 106 22.48 -21.55 35.39
CA VAL A 106 22.76 -21.76 36.82
C VAL A 106 21.55 -21.28 37.61
N ILE A 107 20.89 -22.19 38.32
CA ILE A 107 19.80 -21.90 39.26
C ILE A 107 20.42 -21.27 40.51
N SER A 108 20.06 -20.02 40.86
CA SER A 108 19.84 -19.61 42.25
C SER A 108 19.19 -18.22 42.37
N GLY A 109 18.25 -18.09 43.31
CA GLY A 109 17.89 -16.81 43.95
C GLY A 109 16.62 -16.13 43.44
N ARG A 110 15.50 -16.32 44.13
CA ARG A 110 14.30 -15.47 44.02
C ARG A 110 14.66 -14.05 44.45
N SER A 111 14.72 -13.13 43.51
CA SER A 111 14.55 -11.70 43.73
C SER A 111 13.42 -11.24 42.83
N SER A 112 12.26 -10.94 43.41
CA SER A 112 11.16 -10.30 42.66
C SER A 112 11.64 -8.93 42.21
N PRO A 113 11.56 -8.56 40.91
CA PRO A 113 11.82 -7.19 40.50
C PRO A 113 10.79 -6.27 41.14
N LYS A 114 11.26 -5.13 41.66
CA LYS A 114 10.39 -4.03 42.11
C LYS A 114 9.45 -3.65 40.98
N ASP A 115 8.18 -3.42 41.32
CA ASP A 115 7.15 -2.87 40.42
C ASP A 115 7.70 -1.61 39.74
N THR A 116 8.17 -1.80 38.51
CA THR A 116 8.44 -0.69 37.60
C THR A 116 7.08 -0.38 37.00
N GLU A 117 6.54 0.81 37.26
CA GLU A 117 5.32 1.28 36.63
C GLU A 117 5.46 1.11 35.12
N CYS A 118 4.80 0.08 34.59
CA CYS A 118 4.83 -0.23 33.18
C CYS A 118 3.86 0.75 32.52
N SER A 119 4.37 1.92 32.12
CA SER A 119 3.60 2.84 31.29
C SER A 119 3.12 2.09 30.07
N ALA A 120 1.81 2.13 29.79
CA ALA A 120 1.24 1.51 28.60
C ALA A 120 2.03 1.98 27.36
N PRO A 121 2.35 1.07 26.42
CA PRO A 121 3.15 1.44 25.26
C PRO A 121 2.48 2.56 24.49
N GLU A 122 3.25 3.60 24.17
CA GLU A 122 2.78 4.70 23.34
C GLU A 122 2.49 4.17 21.93
N VAL A 123 1.35 4.58 21.37
CA VAL A 123 0.87 4.07 20.08
C VAL A 123 0.92 5.18 19.06
N HIS A 124 1.77 5.02 18.06
CA HIS A 124 1.95 6.00 16.99
C HIS A 124 1.39 5.46 15.68
N PRO A 125 0.79 6.29 14.80
CA PRO A 125 0.45 5.85 13.46
C PRO A 125 1.69 5.39 12.68
N TYR A 126 1.56 4.30 11.93
CA TYR A 126 2.56 3.93 10.94
C TYR A 126 2.19 4.60 9.62
N TRP A 127 3.13 5.31 9.00
CA TRP A 127 2.86 6.11 7.81
C TRP A 127 3.42 5.46 6.55
N CYS A 128 2.69 5.55 5.45
CA CYS A 128 3.13 5.19 4.12
C CYS A 128 2.65 6.24 3.10
N PHE A 129 3.11 6.14 1.85
CA PHE A 129 2.66 7.03 0.78
C PHE A 129 1.50 6.41 -0.02
N GLY A 130 0.48 7.24 -0.23
CA GLY A 130 -0.33 7.18 -1.44
C GLY A 130 0.27 8.07 -2.52
N PHE A 131 -0.16 7.88 -3.77
CA PHE A 131 0.38 8.60 -4.93
C PHE A 131 -0.73 9.16 -5.81
N MET A 132 -0.62 10.44 -6.15
CA MET A 132 -1.36 11.07 -7.23
C MET A 132 -0.49 11.09 -8.48
N ILE A 133 -0.94 10.50 -9.58
CA ILE A 133 -0.20 10.39 -10.85
C ILE A 133 -0.91 11.19 -11.93
N GLN A 134 -0.20 12.09 -12.60
CA GLN A 134 -0.70 12.96 -13.68
C GLN A 134 -1.99 13.75 -13.32
N HIS A 135 -2.24 13.98 -12.03
CA HIS A 135 -3.49 14.57 -11.48
C HIS A 135 -4.79 13.79 -11.81
N SER A 136 -4.69 12.58 -12.36
CA SER A 136 -5.82 11.80 -12.88
C SER A 136 -5.99 10.45 -12.18
N ILE A 137 -4.90 9.88 -11.66
CA ILE A 137 -4.89 8.55 -11.02
C ILE A 137 -4.48 8.71 -9.57
N VAL A 138 -5.27 8.15 -8.64
CA VAL A 138 -4.91 8.03 -7.22
C VAL A 138 -4.63 6.57 -6.91
N TYR A 139 -3.46 6.28 -6.34
CA TYR A 139 -3.05 4.95 -5.94
C TYR A 139 -2.75 4.91 -4.45
N MET A 140 -3.47 4.05 -3.72
CA MET A 140 -3.33 3.87 -2.28
C MET A 140 -3.41 2.37 -1.95
N SER A 141 -2.26 1.75 -1.68
CA SER A 141 -2.20 0.40 -1.10
C SER A 141 -1.92 0.48 0.40
N ASP A 142 -2.35 -0.55 1.14
CA ASP A 142 -2.00 -0.72 2.55
C ASP A 142 -2.46 0.46 3.43
N VAL A 143 -3.70 0.91 3.28
CA VAL A 143 -4.21 2.08 4.01
C VAL A 143 -5.22 1.65 5.06
N SER A 144 -5.09 2.17 6.27
CA SER A 144 -6.08 2.08 7.35
C SER A 144 -6.87 3.37 7.53
N HIS A 145 -6.25 4.53 7.27
CA HIS A 145 -6.85 5.84 7.45
C HIS A 145 -6.16 6.88 6.55
N ILE A 146 -6.97 7.74 5.93
CA ILE A 146 -6.52 8.90 5.14
C ILE A 146 -6.71 10.14 6.02
N PRO A 147 -5.64 10.83 6.43
CA PRO A 147 -5.76 12.01 7.28
C PRO A 147 -6.38 13.19 6.51
N GLU A 148 -7.03 14.12 7.23
CA GLU A 148 -7.76 15.22 6.59
C GLU A 148 -6.87 16.15 5.75
N ASP A 149 -5.58 16.25 6.08
CA ASP A 149 -4.62 17.09 5.37
C ASP A 149 -4.05 16.46 4.09
N ALA A 150 -4.33 15.19 3.80
CA ALA A 150 -4.01 14.55 2.53
C ALA A 150 -5.07 14.84 1.45
N TRP A 151 -6.32 15.05 1.83
CA TRP A 151 -7.42 15.27 0.88
C TRP A 151 -7.24 16.48 -0.05
N PRO A 152 -6.68 17.62 0.37
CA PRO A 152 -6.40 18.72 -0.56
C PRO A 152 -5.54 18.31 -1.77
N ILE A 153 -4.61 17.35 -1.60
CA ILE A 153 -3.84 16.78 -2.72
C ILE A 153 -4.70 15.80 -3.52
N ILE A 154 -5.40 14.89 -2.83
CA ILE A 154 -6.23 13.84 -3.46
C ILE A 154 -7.35 14.45 -4.33
N GLU A 155 -7.97 15.54 -3.87
CA GLU A 155 -9.09 16.22 -4.52
C GLU A 155 -8.64 17.37 -5.43
N SER A 156 -7.34 17.68 -5.51
CA SER A 156 -6.82 18.78 -6.33
C SER A 156 -7.11 18.60 -7.82
N GLY A 157 -7.47 19.67 -8.52
CA GLY A 157 -7.68 19.63 -9.98
C GLY A 157 -9.04 19.04 -10.40
N GLU A 158 -9.06 18.35 -11.53
CA GLU A 158 -10.29 17.77 -12.09
C GLU A 158 -10.65 16.43 -11.44
N ARG A 159 -11.85 15.92 -11.76
CA ARG A 159 -12.31 14.60 -11.34
C ARG A 159 -11.29 13.52 -11.73
N LYS A 160 -10.99 12.61 -10.81
CA LYS A 160 -10.05 11.51 -11.06
C LYS A 160 -10.64 10.49 -12.02
N SER A 161 -9.82 10.07 -12.98
CA SER A 161 -10.16 8.98 -13.89
C SER A 161 -10.10 7.66 -13.13
N VAL A 162 -9.05 7.44 -12.35
CA VAL A 162 -8.85 6.16 -11.66
C VAL A 162 -8.55 6.36 -10.18
N LEU A 163 -9.24 5.60 -9.33
CA LEU A 163 -8.86 5.34 -7.95
C LEU A 163 -8.48 3.86 -7.81
N VAL A 164 -7.29 3.60 -7.29
CA VAL A 164 -6.87 2.28 -6.81
C VAL A 164 -6.78 2.37 -5.29
N VAL A 165 -7.58 1.58 -4.57
CA VAL A 165 -7.77 1.73 -3.12
C VAL A 165 -7.71 0.39 -2.38
N ASP A 166 -7.02 0.40 -1.25
CA ASP A 166 -6.95 -0.71 -0.31
C ASP A 166 -8.34 -1.18 0.15
N CYS A 167 -8.54 -2.49 0.15
CA CYS A 167 -9.71 -3.16 0.73
C CYS A 167 -9.34 -4.62 1.04
N LEU A 168 -8.68 -4.84 2.17
CA LEU A 168 -8.16 -6.15 2.55
C LEU A 168 -9.25 -7.23 2.65
N ARG A 169 -10.38 -6.88 3.26
CA ARG A 169 -11.46 -7.83 3.56
C ARG A 169 -12.77 -7.11 3.85
N LEU A 170 -13.85 -7.84 4.17
CA LEU A 170 -15.15 -7.21 4.42
C LEU A 170 -15.14 -6.21 5.59
N ARG A 171 -14.51 -6.58 6.71
CA ARG A 171 -14.37 -5.74 7.91
C ARG A 171 -12.99 -5.09 7.95
N ALA A 172 -12.94 -3.82 8.37
CA ALA A 172 -11.68 -3.15 8.63
C ALA A 172 -10.70 -3.99 9.46
N HIS A 173 -9.42 -3.83 9.15
CA HIS A 173 -8.30 -4.36 9.92
C HIS A 173 -7.58 -3.20 10.61
N MET A 174 -6.73 -3.50 11.59
CA MET A 174 -5.96 -2.46 12.27
C MET A 174 -5.08 -1.66 11.32
N SER A 175 -4.62 -2.29 10.24
CA SER A 175 -3.71 -1.69 9.26
C SER A 175 -4.30 -1.51 7.86
N HIS A 176 -5.54 -1.98 7.62
CA HIS A 176 -6.14 -1.95 6.27
C HIS A 176 -7.62 -1.56 6.32
N MET A 177 -8.09 -0.94 5.25
CA MET A 177 -9.48 -0.61 5.02
C MET A 177 -10.30 -1.89 4.83
N GLY A 178 -11.55 -1.83 5.27
CA GLY A 178 -12.56 -2.77 4.83
C GLY A 178 -13.43 -2.16 3.75
N VAL A 179 -14.49 -2.89 3.39
CA VAL A 179 -15.42 -2.46 2.34
C VAL A 179 -16.08 -1.11 2.64
N ARG A 180 -16.38 -0.82 3.91
CA ARG A 180 -17.06 0.44 4.28
C ARG A 180 -16.15 1.65 4.08
N GLU A 181 -14.90 1.54 4.51
CA GLU A 181 -13.90 2.61 4.40
C GLU A 181 -13.51 2.85 2.94
N ALA A 182 -13.30 1.78 2.17
CA ALA A 182 -13.05 1.87 0.74
C ALA A 182 -14.24 2.51 0.01
N ALA A 183 -15.47 2.09 0.31
CA ALA A 183 -16.67 2.66 -0.31
C ALA A 183 -16.86 4.14 0.06
N ALA A 184 -16.52 4.55 1.29
CA ALA A 184 -16.57 5.96 1.69
C ALA A 184 -15.55 6.80 0.92
N THR A 185 -14.34 6.28 0.73
CA THR A 185 -13.29 6.90 -0.09
C THR A 185 -13.75 7.07 -1.54
N ILE A 186 -14.34 6.02 -2.12
CA ILE A 186 -14.91 6.03 -3.48
C ILE A 186 -16.02 7.08 -3.62
N ARG A 187 -16.93 7.17 -2.64
CA ARG A 187 -17.99 8.17 -2.64
C ARG A 187 -17.50 9.60 -2.48
N ARG A 188 -16.41 9.81 -1.73
CA ARG A 188 -15.82 11.15 -1.56
C ARG A 188 -15.09 11.60 -2.82
N LEU A 189 -14.29 10.73 -3.41
CA LEU A 189 -13.46 11.07 -4.57
C LEU A 189 -14.22 11.02 -5.90
N GLU A 190 -15.25 10.18 -5.96
CA GLU A 190 -16.13 10.01 -7.13
C GLU A 190 -15.39 9.71 -8.43
N ALA A 191 -14.27 8.97 -8.39
CA ALA A 191 -13.48 8.66 -9.58
C ALA A 191 -14.29 7.89 -10.65
N GLU A 192 -13.88 7.98 -11.92
CA GLU A 192 -14.56 7.31 -13.04
C GLU A 192 -14.53 5.78 -12.93
N ARG A 193 -13.36 5.23 -12.59
CA ARG A 193 -13.14 3.82 -12.32
C ARG A 193 -12.47 3.66 -10.97
N ASN A 194 -12.99 2.75 -10.14
CA ASN A 194 -12.46 2.46 -8.82
C ASN A 194 -12.07 0.98 -8.74
N TYR A 195 -10.80 0.70 -8.46
CA TYR A 195 -10.27 -0.64 -8.33
C TYR A 195 -9.91 -0.92 -6.87
N LEU A 196 -10.49 -1.97 -6.32
CA LEU A 196 -10.18 -2.46 -4.98
C LEU A 196 -8.94 -3.37 -5.04
N ILE A 197 -8.00 -3.22 -4.11
CA ILE A 197 -6.76 -4.02 -4.03
C ILE A 197 -6.49 -4.54 -2.62
N GLY A 198 -5.50 -5.41 -2.47
CA GLY A 198 -5.02 -5.87 -1.17
C GLY A 198 -5.80 -7.03 -0.56
N PHE A 199 -6.65 -7.70 -1.35
CA PHE A 199 -7.54 -8.75 -0.85
C PHE A 199 -6.83 -9.87 -0.10
N ASN A 200 -7.45 -10.30 1.00
CA ASN A 200 -7.21 -11.61 1.58
C ASN A 200 -8.00 -12.69 0.82
N HIS A 201 -7.97 -13.92 1.35
CA HIS A 201 -8.68 -15.07 0.78
C HIS A 201 -10.12 -15.24 1.33
N GLU A 202 -10.75 -14.21 1.92
CA GLU A 202 -12.11 -14.32 2.49
C GLU A 202 -13.19 -14.53 1.42
N LEU A 203 -13.02 -13.91 0.24
CA LEU A 203 -13.92 -14.07 -0.90
C LEU A 203 -13.10 -14.34 -2.18
N PRO A 204 -13.56 -15.23 -3.07
CA PRO A 204 -13.00 -15.38 -4.40
C PRO A 204 -13.27 -14.13 -5.26
N HIS A 205 -12.55 -14.02 -6.37
CA HIS A 205 -12.55 -12.82 -7.22
C HIS A 205 -13.94 -12.49 -7.80
N ASP A 206 -14.71 -13.49 -8.23
CA ASP A 206 -16.07 -13.34 -8.77
C ASP A 206 -17.08 -12.84 -7.72
N GLU A 207 -16.94 -13.27 -6.48
CA GLU A 207 -17.70 -12.73 -5.35
C GLU A 207 -17.33 -11.28 -5.07
N TRP A 208 -16.04 -10.91 -5.15
CA TRP A 208 -15.60 -9.51 -5.07
C TRP A 208 -16.13 -8.66 -6.23
N VAL A 209 -16.22 -9.22 -7.45
CA VAL A 209 -16.87 -8.54 -8.58
C VAL A 209 -18.34 -8.27 -8.26
N THR A 210 -19.04 -9.24 -7.68
CA THR A 210 -20.45 -9.10 -7.27
C THR A 210 -20.62 -8.02 -6.21
N VAL A 211 -19.76 -8.01 -5.18
CA VAL A 211 -19.75 -6.96 -4.16
C VAL A 211 -19.47 -5.60 -4.82
N GLY A 212 -18.42 -5.46 -5.63
CA GLY A 212 -18.08 -4.21 -6.32
C GLY A 212 -19.23 -3.66 -7.18
N LYS A 213 -19.94 -4.53 -7.92
CA LYS A 213 -21.10 -4.14 -8.73
C LYS A 213 -22.21 -3.48 -7.92
N ALA A 214 -22.37 -3.80 -6.63
CA ALA A 214 -23.41 -3.22 -5.78
C ALA A 214 -23.20 -1.73 -5.47
N ALA A 215 -21.97 -1.23 -5.64
CA ALA A 215 -21.69 0.20 -5.58
C ALA A 215 -22.25 0.97 -6.80
N GLY A 216 -22.54 0.29 -7.91
CA GLY A 216 -23.06 0.86 -9.15
C GLY A 216 -24.48 1.42 -9.02
N HIS A 217 -25.08 1.94 -10.09
CA HIS A 217 -26.40 2.61 -9.99
C HIS A 217 -27.52 1.65 -9.60
N GLU A 218 -27.60 0.51 -10.28
CA GLU A 218 -28.68 -0.46 -10.12
C GLU A 218 -28.56 -1.26 -8.80
N PRO A 219 -29.69 -1.52 -8.10
CA PRO A 219 -29.71 -2.48 -7.01
C PRO A 219 -29.37 -3.89 -7.51
N LEU A 220 -28.62 -4.64 -6.71
CA LEU A 220 -28.38 -6.06 -6.96
C LEU A 220 -29.36 -6.92 -6.16
N GLU A 221 -29.99 -7.88 -6.82
CA GLU A 221 -30.75 -8.92 -6.13
C GLU A 221 -29.81 -9.83 -5.35
N THR A 222 -30.11 -10.11 -4.08
CA THR A 222 -29.24 -10.87 -3.18
C THR A 222 -29.81 -12.23 -2.76
N THR A 223 -30.92 -12.67 -3.35
CA THR A 223 -31.73 -13.79 -2.83
C THR A 223 -30.97 -15.13 -2.81
N ASP A 224 -30.11 -15.38 -3.80
CA ASP A 224 -29.38 -16.65 -3.96
C ASP A 224 -27.88 -16.54 -3.67
N MET A 225 -27.45 -15.45 -3.01
CA MET A 225 -26.04 -15.20 -2.72
C MET A 225 -25.60 -15.81 -1.37
N ALA A 226 -24.33 -16.22 -1.31
CA ALA A 226 -23.73 -16.68 -0.06
C ALA A 226 -23.80 -15.57 1.04
N PRO A 227 -23.92 -15.93 2.33
CA PRO A 227 -24.10 -14.94 3.40
C PRO A 227 -22.99 -13.87 3.47
N LEU A 228 -21.74 -14.21 3.15
CA LEU A 228 -20.63 -13.27 3.14
C LEU A 228 -20.73 -12.27 1.96
N VAL A 229 -21.17 -12.73 0.79
CA VAL A 229 -21.43 -11.86 -0.37
C VAL A 229 -22.57 -10.88 -0.05
N CYS A 230 -23.67 -11.37 0.51
CA CYS A 230 -24.78 -10.53 0.99
C CYS A 230 -24.30 -9.45 1.97
N LYS A 231 -23.39 -9.81 2.88
CA LYS A 231 -22.79 -8.88 3.84
C LYS A 231 -21.93 -7.84 3.13
N GLY A 232 -21.10 -8.23 2.17
CA GLY A 232 -20.30 -7.31 1.36
C GLY A 232 -21.16 -6.34 0.54
N VAL A 233 -22.19 -6.85 -0.14
CA VAL A 233 -23.16 -6.05 -0.90
C VAL A 233 -23.85 -5.00 -0.02
N ARG A 234 -24.26 -5.39 1.19
CA ARG A 234 -24.81 -4.42 2.17
C ARG A 234 -23.78 -3.37 2.55
N MET A 235 -22.55 -3.78 2.90
CA MET A 235 -21.49 -2.88 3.35
C MET A 235 -21.07 -1.85 2.31
N ILE A 236 -20.91 -2.26 1.05
CA ILE A 236 -20.47 -1.34 -0.01
C ILE A 236 -21.57 -0.35 -0.42
N SER A 237 -22.84 -0.76 -0.28
CA SER A 237 -24.01 0.04 -0.60
C SER A 237 -24.41 1.01 0.52
N GLU A 238 -23.83 0.90 1.71
CA GLU A 238 -24.16 1.81 2.81
C GLU A 238 -23.71 3.25 2.52
N GLY A 239 -24.58 4.20 2.85
CA GLY A 239 -24.36 5.61 2.54
C GLY A 239 -24.48 5.96 1.06
N LYS A 240 -24.82 4.99 0.19
CA LYS A 240 -25.16 5.27 -1.21
C LYS A 240 -26.44 6.10 -1.28
N ILE A 241 -26.39 7.16 -2.08
CA ILE A 241 -27.55 8.02 -2.36
C ILE A 241 -28.32 7.42 -3.54
N GLN A 242 -29.65 7.40 -3.48
CA GLN A 242 -30.49 6.89 -4.56
C GLN A 242 -30.14 7.58 -5.89
N GLY A 243 -29.87 6.79 -6.93
CA GLY A 243 -29.49 7.29 -8.25
C GLY A 243 -27.99 7.64 -8.42
N LYS A 244 -27.21 7.70 -7.33
CA LYS A 244 -25.77 7.97 -7.37
C LYS A 244 -24.97 6.71 -7.08
N GLY A 245 -24.53 6.05 -8.16
CA GLY A 245 -23.67 4.87 -8.11
C GLY A 245 -22.25 5.17 -8.56
N HIS A 246 -21.33 4.30 -8.18
CA HIS A 246 -19.92 4.35 -8.59
C HIS A 246 -19.54 3.03 -9.24
N TRP A 247 -18.76 3.10 -10.32
CA TRP A 247 -18.19 1.90 -10.91
C TRP A 247 -17.06 1.39 -10.01
N VAL A 248 -17.16 0.14 -9.55
CA VAL A 248 -16.16 -0.49 -8.66
C VAL A 248 -15.92 -1.93 -9.08
N ARG A 249 -14.65 -2.34 -9.21
CA ARG A 249 -14.25 -3.73 -9.46
C ARG A 249 -13.03 -4.13 -8.62
N PRO A 250 -12.87 -5.41 -8.27
CA PRO A 250 -11.59 -5.87 -7.74
C PRO A 250 -10.50 -5.80 -8.80
N SER A 251 -9.25 -5.56 -8.41
CA SER A 251 -8.12 -5.83 -9.28
C SER A 251 -7.78 -7.31 -9.32
N HIS A 252 -6.91 -7.69 -10.25
CA HIS A 252 -6.21 -8.96 -10.25
C HIS A 252 -4.82 -8.79 -10.87
N ASP A 253 -3.95 -9.77 -10.66
CA ASP A 253 -2.62 -9.77 -11.26
C ASP A 253 -2.72 -9.72 -12.78
N GLY A 254 -1.93 -8.85 -13.40
CA GLY A 254 -1.94 -8.62 -14.85
C GLY A 254 -3.06 -7.72 -15.37
N LEU A 255 -3.94 -7.18 -14.53
CA LEU A 255 -4.93 -6.17 -14.95
C LEU A 255 -4.22 -4.96 -15.57
N ARG A 256 -4.63 -4.60 -16.79
CA ARG A 256 -4.14 -3.41 -17.50
C ARG A 256 -5.26 -2.39 -17.65
N VAL A 257 -4.99 -1.17 -17.20
CA VAL A 257 -5.91 -0.02 -17.25
C VAL A 257 -5.24 1.07 -18.07
N PHE A 258 -5.97 1.62 -19.02
CA PHE A 258 -5.53 2.68 -19.92
C PHE A 258 -6.35 3.93 -19.65
N VAL A 259 -5.66 5.06 -19.47
CA VAL A 259 -6.28 6.37 -19.26
C VAL A 259 -5.86 7.28 -20.41
N SER A 260 -6.82 7.81 -21.15
CA SER A 260 -6.54 8.74 -22.25
C SER A 260 -6.20 10.14 -21.71
N SER A 261 -5.65 11.01 -22.57
CA SER A 261 -5.46 12.43 -22.26
C SER A 261 -6.78 13.18 -22.00
N THR A 262 -7.91 12.64 -22.43
CA THR A 262 -9.26 13.20 -22.18
C THR A 262 -9.90 12.63 -20.92
N GLY A 263 -9.16 11.84 -20.14
CA GLY A 263 -9.63 11.21 -18.91
C GLY A 263 -10.45 9.93 -19.08
N PHE A 264 -10.68 9.47 -20.32
CA PHE A 264 -11.44 8.25 -20.60
C PHE A 264 -10.65 7.02 -20.14
N VAL A 265 -11.32 6.12 -19.42
CA VAL A 265 -10.71 4.90 -18.89
C VAL A 265 -11.22 3.66 -19.61
N ARG A 266 -10.28 2.78 -20.01
CA ARG A 266 -10.57 1.42 -20.48
C ARG A 266 -9.71 0.41 -19.72
N ASP A 267 -10.28 -0.73 -19.35
CA ASP A 267 -9.51 -1.89 -18.92
C ASP A 267 -9.83 -3.14 -19.75
N GLU A 268 -8.89 -4.09 -19.76
CA GLU A 268 -8.98 -5.27 -20.63
C GLU A 268 -9.83 -6.41 -20.05
N THR A 269 -10.22 -6.32 -18.79
CA THR A 269 -10.91 -7.41 -18.11
C THR A 269 -12.42 -7.18 -18.07
N TYR A 270 -12.84 -5.95 -17.78
CA TYR A 270 -14.23 -5.61 -17.51
C TYR A 270 -14.91 -4.82 -18.63
N ASP A 271 -14.15 -4.29 -19.60
CA ASP A 271 -14.72 -3.64 -20.79
C ASP A 271 -14.72 -4.55 -22.05
N GLU A 272 -14.15 -5.76 -21.98
CA GLU A 272 -14.13 -6.74 -23.09
C GLU A 272 -15.26 -7.78 -23.01
N SER A 273 -16.28 -7.57 -22.17
CA SER A 273 -17.45 -8.45 -22.01
C SER A 273 -18.74 -7.87 -22.58
#